data_AF-A0A0C2MFT1-F1
#
_entry.id   AF-A0A0C2MFT1-F1
#
_cell.length_a   1.000
_cell.length_b   1.000
_cell.length_c   1.000
_cell.angle_alpha   90.00
_cell.angle_beta   90.00
_cell.angle_gamma   90.00
#
_symmetry.space_group_name_H-M   'P 1'
#
loop_
_entity.id
_entity.type
_entity.pdbx_description
1 polymer ?
#
loop_
_entity_poly.entity_id
_entity_poly.type
_entity_poly.pdbx_seq_one_letter_code
_entity_poly.pdbx_strand_id
1 'polypeptide(L)'
;MGICRPWAQESCCDTKTAQQITANDIFYIPGVPFSQCPNHTLSKKCKQYFKYDLCLYHCGSMFLHWVKPVISGKIRSERLIGIPLCSNDCDLWFEACKDDYTCSSTWYPDSFTSQEGQTVCINECKMFKDYHRDSKQFCETIFKG
;
A
#
# COMPACT_ATOMS: atom_id res chain seq x y z
N MET A 1 10.66 6.23 -15.51
CA MET A 1 9.37 5.92 -14.87
C MET A 1 9.23 4.47 -14.38
N GLY A 2 10.08 3.50 -14.77
CA GLY A 2 10.04 2.15 -14.19
C GLY A 2 8.67 1.48 -14.31
N ILE A 3 8.17 0.85 -13.25
CA ILE A 3 6.81 0.28 -13.23
C ILE A 3 5.70 1.35 -13.25
N CYS A 4 6.01 2.60 -12.90
CA CYS A 4 5.07 3.73 -12.95
C CYS A 4 4.98 4.36 -14.35
N ARG A 5 5.47 3.69 -15.40
CA ARG A 5 5.37 4.14 -16.79
C ARG A 5 3.94 4.45 -17.26
N PRO A 6 2.86 3.79 -16.79
CA PRO A 6 1.50 4.14 -17.19
C PRO A 6 1.11 5.61 -16.92
N TRP A 7 1.74 6.27 -15.93
CA TRP A 7 1.48 7.68 -15.60
C TRP A 7 2.43 8.67 -16.29
N ALA A 8 3.33 8.21 -17.17
CA ALA A 8 4.45 9.03 -17.67
C ALA A 8 4.05 10.28 -18.47
N GLN A 9 2.86 10.30 -19.07
CA GLN A 9 2.40 11.45 -19.86
C GLN A 9 1.95 12.62 -18.97
N GLU A 10 1.26 12.33 -17.87
CA GLU A 10 0.64 13.32 -16.98
C GLU A 10 0.87 12.89 -15.51
N SER A 11 2.13 13.04 -15.06
CA SER A 11 2.61 12.53 -13.77
C SER A 11 2.79 13.63 -12.73
N CYS A 12 2.32 13.39 -11.50
CA CYS A 12 2.66 14.20 -10.33
C CYS A 12 4.02 13.85 -9.70
N CYS A 13 4.58 12.68 -10.03
CA CYS A 13 5.90 12.25 -9.53
C CYS A 13 6.99 12.47 -10.57
N ASP A 14 8.23 12.64 -10.10
CA ASP A 14 9.42 12.68 -10.96
C ASP A 14 9.98 11.27 -11.25
N THR A 15 10.99 11.21 -12.12
CA THR A 15 11.63 9.93 -12.48
C THR A 15 12.35 9.28 -11.28
N LYS A 16 12.87 10.06 -10.34
CA LYS A 16 13.61 9.57 -9.17
C LYS A 16 12.66 8.84 -8.23
N THR A 17 11.51 9.42 -7.91
CA THR A 17 10.45 8.78 -7.11
C THR A 17 9.97 7.50 -7.78
N ALA A 18 9.69 7.54 -9.09
CA ALA A 18 9.25 6.34 -9.82
C ALA A 18 10.31 5.21 -9.81
N GLN A 19 11.60 5.55 -9.90
CA GLN A 19 12.70 4.59 -9.78
C GLN A 19 12.83 4.04 -8.36
N GLN A 20 12.63 4.86 -7.32
CA GLN A 20 12.61 4.42 -5.92
C GLN A 20 11.48 3.42 -5.66
N ILE A 21 10.27 3.70 -6.15
CA ILE A 21 9.13 2.76 -6.06
C ILE A 21 9.45 1.44 -6.77
N THR A 22 10.09 1.52 -7.95
CA THR A 22 10.47 0.34 -8.73
C THR A 22 11.49 -0.53 -7.98
N ALA A 23 12.53 0.08 -7.44
CA ALA A 23 13.68 -0.62 -6.83
C ALA A 23 13.46 -1.05 -5.37
N ASN A 24 12.53 -0.42 -4.64
CA ASN A 24 12.27 -0.76 -3.25
C ASN A 24 11.48 -2.06 -3.14
N ASP A 25 12.08 -3.10 -2.57
CA ASP A 25 11.44 -4.39 -2.31
C ASP A 25 11.27 -4.74 -0.83
N ILE A 26 11.70 -3.82 0.05
CA ILE A 26 11.78 -4.03 1.50
C ILE A 26 10.55 -3.43 2.18
N PHE A 27 10.28 -2.15 1.94
CA PHE A 27 9.23 -1.39 2.62
C PHE A 27 8.21 -0.80 1.65
N TYR A 28 6.92 -0.93 1.94
CA TYR A 28 5.87 -0.23 1.20
C TYR A 28 5.95 1.28 1.48
N ILE A 29 6.01 1.65 2.76
CA ILE A 29 6.36 2.98 3.27
C ILE A 29 7.30 2.82 4.48
N PRO A 30 8.02 3.86 4.92
CA PRO A 30 8.91 3.76 6.08
C PRO A 30 8.20 3.15 7.29
N GLY A 31 8.77 2.09 7.86
CA GLY A 31 8.18 1.35 8.99
C GLY A 31 7.09 0.35 8.65
N VAL A 32 6.78 0.12 7.36
CA VAL A 32 5.81 -0.89 6.90
C VAL A 32 6.48 -1.82 5.89
N PRO A 33 7.00 -2.98 6.32
CA PRO A 33 7.65 -3.94 5.42
C PRO A 33 6.63 -4.58 4.47
N PHE A 34 7.06 -4.94 3.25
CA PHE A 34 6.21 -5.73 2.34
C PHE A 34 5.97 -7.14 2.88
N SER A 35 7.04 -7.82 3.30
CA SER A 35 6.95 -9.12 3.97
C SER A 35 6.91 -8.88 5.48
N GLN A 36 5.72 -8.92 6.06
CA GLN A 36 5.48 -8.55 7.45
C GLN A 36 5.68 -9.70 8.43
N CYS A 37 5.46 -10.92 7.95
CA CYS A 37 5.36 -12.10 8.78
C CYS A 37 6.63 -12.95 8.74
N PRO A 38 7.16 -13.40 9.90
CA PRO A 38 8.31 -14.30 9.94
C PRO A 38 8.06 -15.54 9.09
N ASN A 39 9.06 -15.97 8.31
CA ASN A 39 9.00 -17.12 7.40
C ASN A 39 8.00 -17.03 6.23
N HIS A 40 7.28 -15.90 6.08
CA HIS A 40 6.35 -15.70 4.97
C HIS A 40 6.80 -14.50 4.13
N THR A 41 7.15 -14.77 2.88
CA THR A 41 7.48 -13.72 1.91
C THR A 41 6.24 -13.35 1.12
N LEU A 42 5.93 -12.05 1.03
CA LEU A 42 4.84 -11.56 0.18
C LEU A 42 5.08 -12.00 -1.27
N SER A 43 4.07 -12.58 -1.91
CA SER A 43 4.21 -13.05 -3.29
C SER A 43 4.57 -11.91 -4.23
N LYS A 44 5.26 -12.25 -5.32
CA LYS A 44 5.64 -11.27 -6.35
C LYS A 44 4.41 -10.55 -6.92
N LYS A 45 3.31 -11.29 -7.11
CA LYS A 45 2.06 -10.75 -7.66
C LYS A 45 1.41 -9.77 -6.69
N CYS A 46 1.25 -10.14 -5.42
CA CYS A 46 0.70 -9.24 -4.42
C CYS A 46 1.56 -7.98 -4.24
N LYS A 47 2.88 -8.14 -4.12
CA LYS A 47 3.84 -7.03 -4.02
C LYS A 47 3.72 -6.05 -5.18
N GLN A 48 3.53 -6.58 -6.40
CA GLN A 48 3.39 -5.75 -7.60
C GLN A 48 2.15 -4.85 -7.54
N TYR A 49 1.01 -5.32 -7.02
CA TYR A 49 -0.17 -4.47 -6.82
C TYR A 49 0.07 -3.37 -5.80
N PHE A 50 0.70 -3.67 -4.66
CA PHE A 50 1.07 -2.63 -3.69
C PHE A 50 2.04 -1.60 -4.29
N LYS A 51 2.93 -2.01 -5.19
CA LYS A 51 3.78 -1.05 -5.91
C LYS A 51 3.02 -0.23 -6.94
N TYR A 52 1.99 -0.79 -7.59
CA TYR A 52 1.10 -0.02 -8.47
C TYR A 52 0.27 1.01 -7.69
N ASP A 53 -0.19 0.66 -6.50
CA ASP A 53 -0.80 1.59 -5.57
C ASP A 53 0.15 2.76 -5.21
N LEU A 54 1.42 2.50 -4.92
CA LEU A 54 2.41 3.58 -4.75
C LEU A 54 2.55 4.47 -5.98
N CYS A 55 2.57 3.89 -7.19
CA CYS A 55 2.59 4.68 -8.42
C CYS A 55 1.31 5.52 -8.57
N LEU A 56 0.14 4.96 -8.25
CA LEU A 56 -1.13 5.67 -8.28
C LEU A 56 -1.10 6.87 -7.32
N TYR A 57 -0.68 6.64 -6.08
CA TYR A 57 -0.63 7.64 -5.01
C TYR A 57 0.36 8.76 -5.32
N HIS A 58 1.55 8.44 -5.82
CA HIS A 58 2.60 9.44 -6.07
C HIS A 58 2.50 10.10 -7.45
N CYS A 59 2.11 9.36 -8.47
CA CYS A 59 2.20 9.82 -9.87
C CYS A 59 0.84 10.17 -10.46
N GLY A 60 -0.28 9.72 -9.89
CA GLY A 60 -1.61 10.00 -10.41
C GLY A 60 -2.02 11.47 -10.30
N SER A 61 -2.35 12.08 -11.42
CA SER A 61 -2.77 13.49 -11.53
C SER A 61 -4.29 13.71 -11.41
N MET A 62 -5.09 12.64 -11.51
CA MET A 62 -6.55 12.73 -11.53
C MET A 62 -7.20 12.96 -10.15
N PHE A 63 -6.43 12.89 -9.06
CA PHE A 63 -7.01 12.73 -7.71
C PHE A 63 -7.37 14.02 -6.98
N LEU A 64 -7.24 15.20 -7.61
CA LEU A 64 -7.43 16.50 -6.96
C LEU A 64 -8.78 16.63 -6.23
N HIS A 65 -9.85 16.04 -6.76
CA HIS A 65 -11.20 16.07 -6.14
C HIS A 65 -11.29 15.28 -4.82
N TRP A 66 -10.39 14.33 -4.59
CA TRP A 66 -10.36 13.45 -3.41
C TRP A 66 -9.27 13.85 -2.41
N VAL A 67 -8.52 14.92 -2.68
CA VAL A 67 -7.55 15.49 -1.75
C VAL A 67 -8.29 16.13 -0.57
N LYS A 68 -7.91 15.76 0.65
CA LYS A 68 -8.44 16.31 1.89
C LYS A 68 -7.29 16.78 2.79
N PRO A 69 -7.42 17.94 3.45
CA PRO A 69 -6.41 18.42 4.37
C PRO A 69 -6.31 17.51 5.61
N VAL A 70 -5.11 17.37 6.15
CA VAL A 70 -4.85 16.64 7.40
C VAL A 70 -4.63 17.67 8.51
N ILE A 71 -5.63 17.81 9.39
CA ILE A 71 -5.70 18.88 10.41
C ILE A 71 -4.55 18.79 11.43
N SER A 72 -3.93 17.62 11.62
CA SER A 72 -2.89 17.37 12.64
C SER A 72 -1.68 16.57 12.13
N GLY A 73 -1.44 16.56 10.81
CA GLY A 73 -0.41 15.73 10.20
C GLY A 73 1.00 16.29 10.42
N LYS A 74 1.85 15.60 11.19
CA LYS A 74 3.28 15.96 11.34
C LYS A 74 4.13 15.73 10.07
N ILE A 75 3.64 14.90 9.14
CA ILE A 75 4.42 14.35 8.01
C ILE A 75 3.80 14.71 6.65
N ARG A 76 2.48 14.98 6.60
CA ARG A 76 1.75 15.33 5.37
C ARG A 76 0.66 16.35 5.66
N SER A 77 0.49 17.31 4.76
CA SER A 77 -0.57 18.33 4.80
C SER A 77 -1.89 17.82 4.22
N GLU A 78 -1.83 16.81 3.35
CA GLU A 78 -2.96 16.33 2.56
C GLU A 78 -2.97 14.80 2.48
N ARG A 79 -4.15 14.23 2.28
CA ARG A 79 -4.33 12.80 1.99
C ARG A 79 -5.47 12.59 1.01
N LEU A 80 -5.45 11.45 0.33
CA LEU A 80 -6.55 11.02 -0.53
C LEU A 80 -7.60 10.28 0.33
N ILE A 81 -8.87 10.57 0.11
CA ILE A 81 -10.02 9.98 0.82
C ILE A 81 -11.09 9.60 -0.20
N GLY A 82 -11.62 8.38 -0.13
CA GLY A 82 -12.78 7.97 -0.92
C GLY A 82 -12.52 7.93 -2.43
N ILE A 83 -11.31 7.54 -2.84
CA ILE A 83 -11.00 7.31 -4.26
C ILE A 83 -11.86 6.13 -4.76
N PRO A 84 -12.62 6.31 -5.85
CA PRO A 84 -13.41 5.22 -6.43
C PRO A 84 -12.49 4.30 -7.24
N LEU A 85 -11.88 3.33 -6.56
CA LEU A 85 -11.17 2.25 -7.25
C LEU A 85 -12.17 1.40 -8.04
N CYS A 86 -11.82 1.04 -9.27
CA CYS A 86 -12.67 0.15 -10.06
C CYS A 86 -12.79 -1.21 -9.35
N SER A 87 -14.00 -1.79 -9.31
CA SER A 87 -14.25 -3.08 -8.64
C SER A 87 -13.27 -4.15 -9.12
N ASN A 88 -13.09 -4.26 -10.44
CA ASN A 88 -12.19 -5.25 -11.03
C ASN A 88 -10.72 -5.09 -10.58
N ASP A 89 -10.23 -3.86 -10.44
CA ASP A 89 -8.85 -3.63 -9.97
C ASP A 89 -8.70 -4.05 -8.51
N CYS A 90 -9.72 -3.76 -7.69
CA CYS A 90 -9.78 -4.19 -6.31
C CYS A 90 -9.87 -5.73 -6.17
N ASP A 91 -10.71 -6.37 -6.97
CA ASP A 91 -10.88 -7.82 -7.01
C ASP A 91 -9.57 -8.52 -7.40
N LEU A 92 -8.89 -8.03 -8.44
CA LEU A 92 -7.63 -8.59 -8.91
C LEU A 92 -6.50 -8.40 -7.89
N TRP A 93 -6.46 -7.26 -7.19
CA TRP A 93 -5.49 -7.03 -6.14
C TRP A 93 -5.73 -7.97 -4.95
N PHE A 94 -6.96 -8.04 -4.46
CA PHE A 94 -7.28 -8.96 -3.36
C PHE A 94 -7.01 -10.42 -3.74
N GLU A 95 -7.41 -10.85 -4.93
CA GLU A 95 -7.13 -12.21 -5.42
C GLU A 95 -5.63 -12.51 -5.51
N ALA A 96 -4.80 -11.50 -5.82
CA ALA A 96 -3.36 -11.66 -5.83
C ALA A 96 -2.74 -11.81 -4.42
N CYS A 97 -3.43 -11.33 -3.38
CA CYS A 97 -2.91 -11.24 -2.01
C CYS A 97 -3.61 -12.16 -1.01
N LYS A 98 -4.81 -12.68 -1.30
CA LYS A 98 -5.70 -13.31 -0.31
C LYS A 98 -5.08 -14.48 0.49
N ASP A 99 -4.14 -15.20 -0.12
CA ASP A 99 -3.42 -16.35 0.48
C ASP A 99 -2.00 -15.99 0.98
N ASP A 100 -1.56 -14.75 0.77
CA ASP A 100 -0.35 -14.22 1.39
C ASP A 100 -0.64 -13.79 2.83
N TYR A 101 0.43 -13.55 3.60
CA TYR A 101 0.33 -13.22 5.02
C TYR A 101 0.52 -11.73 5.30
N THR A 102 -0.26 -11.22 6.25
CA THR A 102 -0.15 -9.89 6.86
C THR A 102 -0.44 -10.02 8.35
N CYS A 103 -0.28 -8.94 9.11
CA CYS A 103 -0.57 -8.91 10.54
C CYS A 103 -1.52 -7.77 10.94
N SER A 104 -2.18 -7.16 9.97
CA SER A 104 -3.13 -6.09 10.21
C SER A 104 -4.07 -5.94 9.03
N SER A 105 -5.30 -5.51 9.30
CA SER A 105 -6.23 -5.09 8.25
C SER A 105 -5.87 -3.72 7.66
N THR A 106 -4.80 -3.07 8.14
CA THR A 106 -4.34 -1.79 7.60
C THR A 106 -2.82 -1.70 7.58
N TRP A 107 -2.29 -1.08 6.53
CA TRP A 107 -0.85 -0.97 6.30
C TRP A 107 -0.37 0.43 6.69
N TYR A 108 -0.33 0.67 8.00
CA TYR A 108 0.25 1.88 8.60
C TYR A 108 1.30 1.51 9.66
N PRO A 109 2.27 2.40 9.94
CA PRO A 109 3.31 2.15 10.94
C PRO A 109 2.78 1.74 12.31
N ASP A 110 1.60 2.22 12.69
CA ASP A 110 0.93 1.89 13.97
C ASP A 110 0.54 0.41 14.12
N SER A 111 0.64 -0.39 13.05
CA SER A 111 0.47 -1.85 13.10
C SER A 111 1.75 -2.60 13.51
N PHE A 112 2.85 -1.87 13.70
CA PHE A 112 4.17 -2.44 13.98
C PHE A 112 4.78 -1.81 15.23
N THR A 113 5.68 -2.57 15.85
CA THR A 113 6.55 -2.13 16.93
C THR A 113 8.02 -2.36 16.57
N SER A 114 8.93 -1.77 17.34
CA SER A 114 10.36 -2.02 17.20
C SER A 114 10.83 -2.97 18.29
N GLN A 115 11.39 -4.10 17.90
CA GLN A 115 12.06 -5.05 18.81
C GLN A 115 13.48 -5.28 18.29
N GLU A 116 14.48 -5.00 19.11
CA GLU A 116 15.90 -5.15 18.75
C GLU A 116 16.30 -4.42 17.45
N GLY A 117 15.63 -3.30 17.15
CA GLY A 117 15.85 -2.51 15.93
C GLY A 117 15.16 -3.06 14.68
N GLN A 118 14.40 -4.15 14.79
CA GLN A 118 13.58 -4.72 13.72
C GLN A 118 12.12 -4.29 13.84
N THR A 119 11.49 -4.03 12.70
CA THR A 119 10.06 -3.77 12.61
C THR A 119 9.28 -5.09 12.71
N VAL A 120 8.52 -5.26 13.78
CA VAL A 120 7.78 -6.50 14.09
C VAL A 120 6.29 -6.21 14.20
N CYS A 121 5.47 -7.14 13.73
CA CYS A 121 4.02 -7.08 13.87
C CYS A 121 3.56 -7.02 15.33
N ILE A 122 2.56 -6.17 15.61
CA ILE A 122 1.89 -6.14 16.93
C ILE A 122 0.92 -7.31 17.07
N ASN A 123 0.12 -7.58 16.02
CA ASN A 123 -0.84 -8.67 16.02
C ASN A 123 -0.26 -9.94 15.38
N GLU A 124 -1.01 -11.02 15.52
CA GLU A 124 -0.70 -12.31 14.91
C GLU A 124 -0.64 -12.27 13.38
N CYS A 125 0.17 -13.15 12.80
CA CYS A 125 0.27 -13.30 11.34
C CYS A 125 -0.82 -14.22 10.82
N LYS A 126 -1.64 -13.73 9.90
CA LYS A 126 -2.72 -14.46 9.24
C LYS A 126 -2.78 -14.16 7.75
N MET A 127 -3.55 -14.93 7.00
CA MET A 127 -3.74 -14.63 5.58
C MET A 127 -4.54 -13.34 5.40
N PHE A 128 -4.35 -12.64 4.28
CA PHE A 128 -5.15 -11.45 3.98
C PHE A 128 -6.65 -11.73 4.03
N LYS A 129 -7.10 -12.90 3.57
CA LYS A 129 -8.52 -13.29 3.63
C LYS A 129 -9.09 -13.47 5.05
N ASP A 130 -8.22 -13.63 6.05
CA ASP A 130 -8.64 -13.72 7.44
C ASP A 130 -8.80 -12.33 8.08
N TYR A 131 -8.09 -11.32 7.55
CA TYR A 131 -8.24 -9.91 7.94
C TYR A 131 -9.32 -9.18 7.13
N HIS A 132 -9.59 -9.64 5.91
CA HIS A 132 -10.51 -9.04 4.97
C HIS A 132 -11.41 -10.11 4.35
N ARG A 133 -12.71 -10.01 4.63
CA ARG A 133 -13.73 -10.97 4.20
C ARG A 133 -13.87 -11.05 2.67
N ASP A 134 -13.69 -9.92 2.00
CA ASP A 134 -13.82 -9.78 0.55
C ASP A 134 -12.92 -8.65 0.02
N SER A 135 -12.86 -8.53 -1.30
CA SER A 135 -12.06 -7.52 -2.01
C SER A 135 -12.46 -6.10 -1.61
N LYS A 136 -13.77 -5.83 -1.52
CA LYS A 136 -14.29 -4.52 -1.11
C LYS A 136 -13.76 -4.12 0.27
N GLN A 137 -13.90 -5.00 1.27
CA GLN A 137 -13.39 -4.75 2.60
C GLN A 137 -11.87 -4.57 2.57
N PHE A 138 -11.14 -5.36 1.76
CA PHE A 138 -9.70 -5.19 1.58
C PHE A 138 -9.35 -3.77 1.11
N CYS A 139 -9.86 -3.32 -0.04
CA CYS A 139 -9.49 -2.01 -0.59
C CYS A 139 -9.97 -0.83 0.27
N GLU A 140 -11.11 -0.96 0.96
CA GLU A 140 -11.64 0.10 1.83
C GLU A 140 -10.93 0.20 3.19
N THR A 141 -10.21 -0.85 3.63
CA THR A 141 -9.60 -0.88 4.97
C THR A 141 -8.08 -0.93 4.99
N ILE A 142 -7.44 -1.45 3.93
CA ILE A 142 -5.99 -1.58 3.85
C ILE A 142 -5.30 -0.22 4.05
N PHE A 143 -5.89 0.85 3.50
CA PHE A 143 -5.53 2.25 3.75
C PHE A 143 -6.75 3.04 4.19
N LYS A 144 -7.13 2.95 5.47
CA LYS A 144 -8.30 3.67 6.04
C LYS A 144 -8.30 5.16 5.63
N GLY A 145 -9.13 5.49 4.65
CA GLY A 145 -9.05 6.71 3.87
C GLY A 145 -10.37 7.06 3.22
#